data_AF-A0A553NLA4-F1
#
_entry.id   AF-A0A553NLA4-F1
#
_cell.length_a   1.000
_cell.length_b   1.000
_cell.length_c   1.000
_cell.angle_alpha   90.00
_cell.angle_beta   90.00
_cell.angle_gamma   90.00
#
_symmetry.space_group_name_H-M   'P 1'
#
loop_
_entity.id
_entity.type
_entity.pdbx_description
1 polymer ?
#
loop_
_entity_poly.entity_id
_entity_poly.type
_entity_poly.pdbx_seq_one_letter_code
_entity_poly.pdbx_strand_id
1 'polypeptide(L)'
;MNSWKMFLLVFLGLLVHPVFCTDDDHYDGNDNFAKEEIDPDQIGFSISNSSNEAVVTWTIPQANTTDPRCYSTEVQYKIQCVEDWKYGQRIELKQGNEVTGQVKLNTISKKKNYDFRLRMKLWCLQKDWSNWTKVQHWGNNSDACKVDTPSYLWIYIVFIVLPLTAFLLVCLLSQQRLRNLILPDVPDAKHLKNLIIDNDQF
;
A
#
# COMPACT_ATOMS: atom_id res chain seq x y z
N MET A 1 -0.06 11.28 -37.21
CA MET A 1 0.27 10.31 -38.28
C MET A 1 1.74 9.94 -38.17
N ASN A 2 2.23 8.70 -38.13
CA ASN A 2 1.72 7.35 -37.93
C ASN A 2 2.99 6.54 -37.64
N SER A 3 3.24 6.09 -36.41
CA SER A 3 4.40 5.21 -36.12
C SER A 3 4.13 4.23 -34.99
N TRP A 4 3.00 3.51 -35.07
CA TRP A 4 2.56 2.53 -34.06
C TRP A 4 1.98 1.26 -34.70
N LYS A 5 2.42 0.88 -35.92
CA LYS A 5 1.84 -0.26 -36.66
C LYS A 5 2.82 -1.36 -37.09
N MET A 6 4.06 -1.39 -36.59
CA MET A 6 5.03 -2.39 -37.02
C MET A 6 5.46 -3.43 -35.97
N PHE A 7 4.64 -3.68 -34.94
CA PHE A 7 4.89 -4.76 -33.96
C PHE A 7 3.73 -5.73 -33.74
N LEU A 8 2.73 -5.70 -34.62
CA LEU A 8 1.54 -6.53 -34.54
C LEU A 8 1.44 -7.31 -35.86
N LEU A 9 2.26 -8.36 -36.06
CA LEU A 9 2.10 -9.38 -37.13
C LEU A 9 3.21 -10.48 -37.17
N VAL A 10 3.70 -11.02 -36.04
CA VAL A 10 4.68 -12.15 -36.10
C VAL A 10 4.35 -13.36 -35.20
N PHE A 11 3.35 -13.32 -34.32
CA PHE A 11 3.04 -14.48 -33.47
C PHE A 11 1.60 -15.00 -33.64
N LEU A 12 1.24 -15.34 -34.87
CA LEU A 12 0.04 -16.13 -35.14
C LEU A 12 0.36 -17.16 -36.22
N GLY A 13 0.37 -18.42 -35.78
CA GLY A 13 0.35 -19.59 -36.64
C GLY A 13 1.67 -20.34 -36.67
N LEU A 14 1.78 -21.39 -35.86
CA LEU A 14 2.23 -22.72 -36.30
C LEU A 14 1.81 -23.77 -35.25
N LEU A 15 0.88 -24.62 -35.70
CA LEU A 15 0.78 -26.06 -35.44
C LEU A 15 0.06 -26.55 -34.18
N VAL A 16 -1.24 -26.72 -34.41
CA VAL A 16 -2.10 -27.83 -33.99
C VAL A 16 -1.35 -29.18 -33.94
N HIS A 17 -1.40 -29.85 -32.79
CA HIS A 17 -1.71 -31.27 -32.68
C HIS A 17 -2.51 -31.54 -31.41
N PRO A 18 -3.73 -32.11 -31.50
CA PRO A 18 -4.43 -32.66 -30.35
C PRO A 18 -3.86 -34.05 -30.07
N VAL A 19 -3.30 -34.27 -28.87
CA VAL A 19 -3.03 -35.62 -28.39
C VAL A 19 -4.25 -36.10 -27.63
N PHE A 20 -4.78 -37.20 -28.14
CA PHE A 20 -5.91 -37.99 -27.67
C PHE A 20 -5.73 -38.49 -26.23
N CYS A 21 -6.87 -38.61 -25.54
CA CYS A 21 -7.08 -39.37 -24.31
C CYS A 21 -6.87 -40.88 -24.52
N THR A 22 -6.35 -41.56 -23.48
CA THR A 22 -6.83 -42.76 -22.75
C THR A 22 -5.67 -43.17 -21.81
N ASP A 23 -5.79 -43.74 -20.61
CA ASP A 23 -6.73 -44.65 -19.95
C ASP A 23 -6.92 -44.18 -18.48
N ASP A 24 -8.12 -44.14 -17.91
CA ASP A 24 -8.80 -45.28 -17.23
C ASP A 24 -7.98 -45.97 -16.13
N ASP A 25 -7.82 -45.27 -15.00
CA ASP A 25 -7.69 -45.92 -13.70
C ASP A 25 -8.94 -45.59 -12.87
N HIS A 26 -9.94 -46.47 -13.01
CA HIS A 26 -11.09 -46.58 -12.15
C HIS A 26 -10.63 -46.92 -10.72
N TYR A 27 -10.36 -45.89 -9.92
CA TYR A 27 -10.32 -46.01 -8.46
C TYR A 27 -11.74 -45.79 -7.92
N ASP A 28 -12.46 -46.91 -7.77
CA ASP A 28 -13.65 -46.98 -6.94
C ASP A 28 -13.21 -46.89 -5.46
N GLY A 29 -13.00 -45.65 -5.03
CA GLY A 29 -12.37 -45.30 -3.76
C GLY A 29 -13.32 -44.60 -2.80
N ASN A 30 -14.61 -44.94 -2.77
CA ASN A 30 -15.56 -44.61 -1.69
C ASN A 30 -15.25 -43.28 -0.96
N ASP A 31 -15.44 -42.15 -1.66
CA ASP A 31 -15.21 -40.79 -1.16
C ASP A 31 -16.29 -40.38 -0.13
N ASN A 32 -16.35 -41.13 0.97
CA ASN A 32 -17.00 -40.72 2.21
C ASN A 32 -15.97 -40.31 3.26
N PHE A 33 -14.75 -39.95 2.84
CA PHE A 33 -13.93 -39.05 3.65
C PHE A 33 -14.55 -37.66 3.52
N ALA A 34 -15.51 -37.37 4.39
CA ALA A 34 -15.92 -36.00 4.69
C ALA A 34 -14.65 -35.15 4.68
N LYS A 35 -14.57 -34.16 3.77
CA LYS A 35 -13.54 -33.14 3.81
C LYS A 35 -13.58 -32.59 5.22
N GLU A 36 -12.64 -33.00 6.06
CA GLU A 36 -12.41 -32.40 7.37
C GLU A 36 -11.80 -31.03 7.07
N GLU A 37 -12.68 -30.12 6.66
CA GLU A 37 -12.38 -28.73 6.37
C GLU A 37 -12.32 -28.02 7.72
N ILE A 38 -11.20 -27.36 7.99
CA ILE A 38 -11.04 -26.61 9.23
C ILE A 38 -12.01 -25.42 9.17
N ASP A 39 -13.02 -25.44 10.04
CA ASP A 39 -13.95 -24.33 10.22
C ASP A 39 -13.22 -23.14 10.86
N PRO A 40 -13.09 -21.99 10.16
CA PRO A 40 -12.40 -20.82 10.70
C PRO A 40 -13.09 -20.26 11.96
N ASP A 41 -14.39 -20.48 12.14
CA ASP A 41 -15.11 -19.97 13.31
C ASP A 41 -14.81 -20.77 14.59
N GLN A 42 -14.23 -21.97 14.45
CA GLN A 42 -13.79 -22.79 15.58
C GLN A 42 -12.34 -22.47 15.99
N ILE A 43 -11.60 -21.70 15.19
CA ILE A 43 -10.24 -21.26 15.53
C ILE A 43 -10.35 -20.11 16.54
N GLY A 44 -10.33 -20.46 17.82
CA GLY A 44 -10.23 -19.49 18.90
C GLY A 44 -8.84 -18.85 18.94
N PHE A 45 -8.78 -17.52 18.79
CA PHE A 45 -7.55 -16.78 19.03
C PHE A 45 -7.81 -15.53 19.86
N SER A 46 -6.78 -15.09 20.57
CA SER A 46 -6.81 -13.90 21.42
C SER A 46 -5.49 -13.15 21.29
N ILE A 47 -5.57 -11.85 21.54
CA ILE A 47 -4.42 -10.96 21.43
C ILE A 47 -4.23 -10.29 22.79
N SER A 48 -3.08 -10.54 23.39
CA SER A 48 -2.70 -9.95 24.67
C SER A 48 -1.57 -8.93 24.49
N ASN A 49 -1.53 -7.95 25.40
CA ASN A 49 -0.55 -6.88 25.36
C ASN A 49 0.56 -7.19 26.38
N SER A 50 1.78 -7.39 25.90
CA SER A 50 2.98 -7.45 26.75
C SER A 50 3.64 -6.06 26.80
N SER A 51 4.56 -5.83 27.74
CA SER A 51 5.17 -4.51 28.01
C SER A 51 5.72 -3.81 26.76
N ASN A 52 6.21 -4.55 25.75
CA ASN A 52 6.67 -4.01 24.47
C ASN A 52 6.20 -4.79 23.22
N GLU A 53 5.37 -5.82 23.37
CA GLU A 53 5.09 -6.78 22.29
C GLU A 53 3.59 -7.13 22.24
N ALA A 54 3.06 -7.36 21.05
CA ALA A 54 1.76 -8.00 20.89
C ALA A 54 1.96 -9.52 20.90
N VAL A 55 1.20 -10.24 21.72
CA VAL A 55 1.25 -11.70 21.77
C VAL A 55 -0.07 -12.22 21.25
N VAL A 56 -0.01 -12.91 20.11
CA VAL A 56 -1.18 -13.57 19.51
C VAL A 56 -1.12 -15.04 19.93
N THR A 57 -2.18 -15.50 20.59
CA THR A 57 -2.34 -16.88 21.04
C THR A 57 -3.55 -17.50 20.36
N TRP A 58 -3.44 -18.75 19.92
CA TRP A 58 -4.55 -19.48 19.30
C TRP A 58 -4.66 -20.91 19.82
N THR A 59 -5.83 -21.50 19.63
CA THR A 59 -6.15 -22.88 20.00
C THR A 59 -6.63 -23.63 18.76
N ILE A 60 -6.16 -24.87 18.61
CA ILE A 60 -6.56 -25.75 17.51
C ILE A 60 -7.96 -26.31 17.79
N PRO A 61 -8.89 -26.29 16.82
CA PRO A 61 -10.28 -26.69 17.03
C PRO A 61 -10.50 -28.21 17.23
N GLN A 62 -9.64 -29.06 16.65
CA GLN A 62 -9.82 -30.53 16.63
C GLN A 62 -8.63 -31.27 17.27
N ALA A 63 -8.15 -30.77 18.41
CA ALA A 63 -7.00 -31.35 19.11
C ALA A 63 -7.19 -32.81 19.56
N ASN A 64 -8.43 -33.27 19.69
CA ASN A 64 -8.74 -34.64 20.13
C ASN A 64 -8.72 -35.65 18.98
N THR A 65 -8.90 -35.20 17.73
CA THR A 65 -9.04 -36.07 16.55
C THR A 65 -7.74 -36.14 15.76
N THR A 66 -6.99 -35.05 15.70
CA THR A 66 -5.80 -34.93 14.85
C THR A 66 -4.59 -34.50 15.69
N ASP A 67 -3.43 -35.09 15.41
CA ASP A 67 -2.18 -34.70 16.05
C ASP A 67 -1.92 -33.19 15.89
N PRO A 68 -1.73 -32.44 16.99
CA PRO A 68 -1.41 -31.01 16.96
C PRO A 68 -0.26 -30.67 16.02
N ARG A 69 0.73 -31.56 15.89
CA ARG A 69 1.88 -31.38 15.00
C ARG A 69 1.50 -31.30 13.53
N CYS A 70 0.33 -31.78 13.13
CA CYS A 70 -0.15 -31.73 11.74
C CYS A 70 -0.65 -30.33 11.34
N TYR A 71 -0.84 -29.43 12.30
CA TYR A 71 -1.36 -28.09 12.01
C TYR A 71 -0.24 -27.14 11.60
N SER A 72 -0.53 -26.31 10.60
CA SER A 72 0.24 -25.12 10.28
C SER A 72 -0.69 -23.93 10.35
N THR A 73 -0.25 -22.86 10.99
CA THR A 73 -1.02 -21.65 11.23
C THR A 73 -0.36 -20.51 10.48
N GLU A 74 -1.15 -19.70 9.77
CA GLU A 74 -0.69 -18.44 9.21
C GLU A 74 -1.38 -17.29 9.94
N VAL A 75 -0.57 -16.43 10.55
CA VAL A 75 -1.01 -15.19 11.19
C VAL A 75 -0.75 -14.06 10.23
N GLN A 76 -1.79 -13.29 9.90
CA GLN A 76 -1.65 -12.07 9.11
C GLN A 76 -2.11 -10.86 9.91
N TYR A 77 -1.35 -9.78 9.82
CA TYR A 77 -1.66 -8.53 10.49
C TYR A 77 -1.54 -7.34 9.54
N LYS A 78 -2.31 -6.28 9.78
CA LYS A 78 -2.19 -5.00 9.08
C LYS A 78 -2.49 -3.85 10.03
N ILE A 79 -2.08 -2.64 9.65
CA ILE A 79 -2.54 -1.43 10.34
C ILE A 79 -4.01 -1.23 9.98
N GLN A 80 -4.86 -0.92 10.96
CA GLN A 80 -6.32 -0.82 10.80
C GLN A 80 -6.75 0.13 9.66
N CYS A 81 -5.95 1.18 9.42
CA CYS A 81 -6.22 2.23 8.43
C CYS A 81 -5.75 1.89 7.02
N VAL A 82 -5.11 0.74 6.82
CA VAL A 82 -4.76 0.23 5.50
C VAL A 82 -5.90 -0.69 5.05
N GLU A 83 -6.49 -0.40 3.90
CA GLU A 83 -7.59 -1.22 3.37
C GLU A 83 -7.10 -2.62 2.99
N ASP A 84 -6.00 -2.68 2.23
CA ASP A 84 -5.49 -3.92 1.66
C ASP A 84 -4.59 -4.74 2.58
N TRP A 85 -4.75 -6.06 2.50
CA TRP A 85 -3.90 -7.04 3.16
C TRP A 85 -2.64 -7.32 2.35
N LYS A 86 -1.46 -7.01 2.88
CA LYS A 86 -0.17 -7.22 2.19
C LYS A 86 0.43 -8.60 2.49
N TYR A 87 1.13 -9.16 1.51
CA TYR A 87 1.83 -10.45 1.65
C TYR A 87 2.99 -10.42 2.66
N GLY A 88 3.73 -9.30 2.74
CA GLY A 88 4.88 -9.17 3.65
C GLY A 88 4.56 -9.10 5.14
N GLN A 89 3.29 -9.20 5.53
CA GLN A 89 2.82 -9.14 6.93
C GLN A 89 2.18 -10.48 7.35
N ARG A 90 2.70 -11.58 6.82
CA ARG A 90 2.25 -12.95 7.10
C ARG A 90 3.36 -13.71 7.80
N ILE A 91 2.97 -14.50 8.79
CA ILE A 91 3.88 -15.34 9.56
C ILE A 91 3.27 -16.74 9.58
N GLU A 92 3.96 -17.67 8.91
CA GLU A 92 3.61 -19.09 8.92
C GLU A 92 4.35 -19.80 10.05
N LEU A 93 3.61 -20.55 10.85
CA LEU A 93 4.11 -21.26 12.03
C LEU A 93 3.63 -22.70 11.97
N LYS A 94 4.58 -23.63 12.08
CA LYS A 94 4.25 -25.04 12.29
C LYS A 94 3.92 -25.24 13.75
N GLN A 95 2.81 -25.92 14.00
CA GLN A 95 2.39 -26.23 15.35
C GLN A 95 3.30 -27.30 15.96
N GLY A 96 3.61 -27.15 17.23
CA GLY A 96 4.36 -28.14 18.00
C GLY A 96 3.47 -29.25 18.55
N ASN A 97 3.88 -29.84 19.67
CA ASN A 97 3.10 -30.85 20.39
C ASN A 97 1.92 -30.24 21.19
N GLU A 98 1.91 -28.92 21.35
CA GLU A 98 0.91 -28.22 22.15
C GLU A 98 -0.32 -27.88 21.31
N VAL A 99 -1.49 -27.92 21.96
CA VAL A 99 -2.78 -27.53 21.37
C VAL A 99 -2.90 -26.01 21.19
N THR A 100 -2.15 -25.27 21.99
CA THR A 100 -2.06 -23.82 21.95
C THR A 100 -0.80 -23.39 21.22
N GLY A 101 -0.92 -22.43 20.31
CA GLY A 101 0.21 -21.78 19.69
C GLY A 101 0.31 -20.32 20.12
N GLN A 102 1.52 -19.78 20.10
CA GLN A 102 1.76 -18.37 20.39
C GLN A 102 2.80 -17.77 19.44
N VAL A 103 2.60 -16.51 19.08
CA VAL A 103 3.60 -15.71 18.37
C VAL A 103 3.74 -14.34 19.03
N LYS A 104 4.99 -13.92 19.20
CA LYS A 104 5.34 -12.59 19.70
C LYS A 104 5.71 -11.70 18.53
N LEU A 105 5.09 -10.54 18.47
CA LEU A 105 5.25 -9.60 17.37
C LEU A 105 5.96 -8.34 17.87
N ASN A 106 7.28 -8.37 17.75
CA ASN A 106 8.18 -7.38 18.33
C ASN A 106 8.30 -6.12 17.45
N THR A 107 7.87 -6.19 16.20
CA THR A 107 7.95 -5.09 15.22
C THR A 107 6.74 -4.16 15.26
N ILE A 108 5.74 -4.47 16.09
CA ILE A 108 4.45 -3.76 16.10
C ILE A 108 4.51 -2.57 17.05
N SER A 109 4.19 -1.37 16.53
CA SER A 109 4.19 -0.15 17.33
C SER A 109 2.87 0.03 18.09
N LYS A 110 2.93 0.22 19.42
CA LYS A 110 1.76 0.53 20.26
C LYS A 110 1.04 1.85 19.95
N LYS A 111 1.65 2.71 19.10
CA LYS A 111 1.05 3.98 18.67
C LYS A 111 -0.02 3.80 17.58
N LYS A 112 -0.13 2.60 17.00
CA LYS A 112 -1.09 2.32 15.93
C LYS A 112 -2.02 1.19 16.36
N ASN A 113 -3.21 1.16 15.77
CA ASN A 113 -4.09 0.01 15.90
C ASN A 113 -3.86 -0.95 14.72
N TYR A 114 -4.06 -2.22 14.97
CA TYR A 114 -3.82 -3.31 14.03
C TYR A 114 -5.00 -4.25 13.99
N ASP A 115 -5.19 -4.82 12.81
CA ASP A 115 -6.16 -5.86 12.52
C ASP A 115 -5.42 -7.17 12.34
N PHE A 116 -5.93 -8.23 12.95
CA PHE A 116 -5.37 -9.57 12.92
C PHE A 116 -6.38 -10.55 12.35
N ARG A 117 -5.88 -11.50 11.55
CA ARG A 117 -6.63 -12.67 11.10
C ARG A 117 -5.71 -13.87 11.00
N LEU A 118 -6.27 -15.05 11.22
CA LEU A 118 -5.56 -16.31 11.20
C LEU A 118 -6.19 -17.24 10.18
N ARG A 119 -5.43 -18.23 9.72
CA ARG A 119 -5.95 -19.41 9.04
C ARG A 119 -5.05 -20.60 9.33
N MET A 120 -5.57 -21.80 9.13
CA MET A 120 -4.84 -23.03 9.42
C MET A 120 -4.91 -24.00 8.25
N LYS A 121 -3.95 -24.91 8.18
CA LYS A 121 -4.01 -26.08 7.29
C LYS A 121 -3.47 -27.32 7.99
N LEU A 122 -3.94 -28.48 7.55
CA LEU A 122 -3.38 -29.77 7.92
C LEU A 122 -2.23 -30.10 6.95
N TRP A 123 -1.00 -29.78 7.33
CA TRP A 123 0.16 -29.98 6.45
C TRP A 123 0.49 -31.47 6.27
N CYS A 124 0.21 -32.32 7.27
CA CYS A 124 0.48 -33.76 7.16
C CYS A 124 -0.45 -34.45 6.15
N LEU A 125 -1.65 -33.91 5.94
CA LEU A 125 -2.62 -34.39 4.95
C LEU A 125 -2.56 -33.59 3.64
N GLN A 126 -1.56 -32.71 3.47
CA GLN A 126 -1.41 -31.81 2.33
C GLN A 126 -2.70 -31.05 1.97
N LYS A 127 -3.49 -30.68 2.98
CA LYS A 127 -4.73 -29.93 2.77
C LYS A 127 -4.44 -28.47 2.46
N ASP A 128 -5.37 -27.88 1.71
CA ASP A 128 -5.38 -26.44 1.47
C ASP A 128 -5.59 -25.64 2.77
N TRP A 129 -5.24 -24.36 2.69
CA TRP A 129 -5.51 -23.42 3.76
C TRP A 129 -7.01 -23.24 3.98
N SER A 130 -7.42 -23.19 5.24
CA SER A 130 -8.75 -22.76 5.64
C SER A 130 -9.02 -21.33 5.16
N ASN A 131 -10.30 -20.98 5.18
CA ASN A 131 -10.71 -19.59 5.13
C ASN A 131 -10.09 -18.81 6.31
N TRP A 132 -10.00 -17.49 6.13
CA TRP A 132 -9.53 -16.59 7.18
C TRP A 132 -10.56 -16.50 8.30
N THR A 133 -10.08 -16.43 9.54
CA THR A 133 -10.90 -16.13 10.71
C THR A 133 -11.45 -14.71 10.65
N LYS A 134 -12.47 -14.45 11.47
CA LYS A 134 -12.98 -13.09 11.72
C LYS A 134 -11.84 -12.19 12.20
N VAL A 135 -11.83 -10.96 11.68
CA VAL A 135 -10.81 -9.98 12.02
C VAL A 135 -10.94 -9.58 13.48
N GLN A 136 -9.83 -9.61 14.22
CA GLN A 136 -9.75 -9.07 15.58
C GLN A 136 -8.92 -7.80 15.60
N HIS A 137 -9.44 -6.79 16.31
CA HIS A 137 -8.81 -5.49 16.46
C HIS A 137 -7.93 -5.46 17.71
N TRP A 138 -6.78 -4.82 17.58
CA TRP A 138 -5.84 -4.63 18.68
C TRP A 138 -5.27 -3.21 18.67
N GLY A 139 -5.22 -2.60 19.85
CA GLY A 139 -4.78 -1.22 20.04
C GLY A 139 -5.78 -0.43 20.87
N ASN A 140 -5.32 0.64 21.51
CA ASN A 140 -6.15 1.50 22.36
C ASN A 140 -6.13 2.96 21.91
N ASN A 141 -5.72 3.22 20.65
CA ASN A 141 -5.71 4.57 20.12
C ASN A 141 -7.05 4.88 19.45
N SER A 142 -7.80 5.83 20.03
CA SER A 142 -9.02 6.38 19.44
C SER A 142 -8.74 7.14 18.13
N ASP A 143 -7.50 7.60 17.95
CA ASP A 143 -7.03 8.38 16.81
C ASP A 143 -6.22 7.56 15.79
N ALA A 144 -6.41 6.23 15.75
CA ALA A 144 -5.52 5.33 15.00
C ALA A 144 -5.40 5.63 13.50
N CYS A 145 -6.43 6.27 12.91
CA CYS A 145 -6.47 6.63 11.50
C CYS A 145 -6.35 8.12 11.21
N LYS A 146 -5.84 8.91 12.17
CA LYS A 146 -5.37 10.24 11.82
C LYS A 146 -4.22 10.07 10.84
N VAL A 147 -4.45 10.50 9.60
CA VAL A 147 -3.42 10.56 8.57
C VAL A 147 -2.29 11.38 9.16
N ASP A 148 -1.16 10.73 9.44
CA ASP A 148 0.11 11.42 9.63
C ASP A 148 0.34 12.18 8.33
N THR A 149 -0.09 13.44 8.25
CA THR A 149 0.21 14.31 7.11
C THR A 149 1.72 14.24 6.94
N PRO A 150 2.22 13.75 5.80
CA PRO A 150 3.64 13.51 5.65
C PRO A 150 4.36 14.81 5.97
N SER A 151 5.22 14.78 6.99
CA SER A 151 6.01 15.93 7.47
C SER A 151 6.85 16.57 6.35
N TYR A 152 7.00 15.85 5.24
CA TYR A 152 7.64 16.27 3.99
C TYR A 152 6.79 17.21 3.12
N LEU A 153 5.50 17.40 3.37
CA LEU A 153 4.67 18.36 2.61
C LEU A 153 5.24 19.78 2.69
N TRP A 154 5.76 20.16 3.86
CA TRP A 154 6.45 21.45 4.05
C TRP A 154 7.70 21.58 3.19
N ILE A 155 8.42 20.49 2.96
CA ILE A 155 9.61 20.46 2.09
C ILE A 155 9.19 20.76 0.64
N TYR A 156 8.14 20.11 0.14
CA TYR A 156 7.61 20.39 -1.21
C TYR A 156 7.12 21.83 -1.36
N ILE A 157 6.46 22.39 -0.33
CA ILE A 157 6.04 23.79 -0.33
C ILE A 157 7.26 24.72 -0.45
N VAL A 158 8.32 24.48 0.33
CA VAL A 158 9.54 25.31 0.28
C VAL A 158 10.23 25.19 -1.08
N PHE A 159 10.41 23.98 -1.60
CA PHE A 159 11.12 23.76 -2.86
C PHE A 159 10.34 24.21 -4.10
N ILE A 160 9.02 24.34 -4.05
CA ILE A 160 8.21 24.82 -5.18
C ILE A 160 7.96 26.32 -5.05
N VAL A 161 7.54 26.81 -3.88
CA VAL A 161 7.13 28.21 -3.68
C VAL A 161 8.34 29.15 -3.69
N LEU A 162 9.49 28.74 -3.15
CA LEU A 162 10.69 29.58 -3.10
C LEU A 162 11.26 29.91 -4.50
N PRO A 163 11.51 28.94 -5.40
CA PRO A 163 12.00 29.28 -6.74
C PRO A 163 10.94 29.98 -7.59
N LEU A 164 9.65 29.68 -7.39
CA LEU A 164 8.57 30.31 -8.14
C LEU A 164 8.41 31.78 -7.75
N THR A 165 8.52 32.13 -6.47
CA THR A 165 8.55 33.52 -6.00
C THR A 165 9.81 34.26 -6.44
N ALA A 166 10.98 33.62 -6.40
CA ALA A 166 12.22 34.20 -6.92
C ALA A 166 12.14 34.47 -8.43
N PHE A 167 11.58 33.54 -9.20
CA PHE A 167 11.37 33.70 -10.64
C PHE A 167 10.42 34.87 -10.95
N LEU A 168 9.29 34.97 -10.23
CA LEU A 168 8.35 36.10 -10.37
C LEU A 168 9.00 37.44 -10.03
N LEU A 169 9.83 37.49 -8.98
CA LEU A 169 10.60 38.69 -8.63
C LEU A 169 11.58 39.08 -9.74
N VAL A 170 12.30 38.12 -10.33
CA VAL A 170 13.18 38.37 -11.47
C VAL A 170 12.39 38.90 -12.67
N CYS A 171 11.21 38.33 -12.96
CA CYS A 171 10.32 38.82 -14.02
C CYS A 171 9.81 40.25 -13.75
N LEU A 172 9.46 40.58 -12.51
CA LEU A 172 9.01 41.95 -12.16
C LEU A 172 10.15 42.96 -12.28
N LEU A 173 11.34 42.61 -11.79
CA LEU A 173 12.53 43.46 -11.88
C LEU A 173 12.99 43.64 -13.33
N SER A 174 12.91 42.59 -14.16
CA SER A 174 13.24 42.70 -15.58
C SER A 174 12.23 43.55 -16.34
N GLN A 175 10.94 43.46 -16.01
CA GLN A 175 9.91 44.34 -16.57
C GLN A 175 10.10 45.81 -16.15
N GLN A 176 10.44 46.08 -14.88
CA GLN A 176 10.75 47.43 -14.42
C GLN A 176 12.01 47.99 -15.10
N ARG A 177 13.05 47.16 -15.27
CA ARG A 177 14.26 47.56 -16.00
C ARG A 177 13.98 47.79 -17.48
N LEU A 178 13.20 46.94 -18.14
CA LEU A 178 12.77 47.16 -19.53
C LEU A 178 11.95 48.45 -19.65
N ARG A 179 11.03 48.68 -18.71
CA ARG A 179 10.21 49.90 -18.69
C ARG A 179 11.07 51.15 -18.55
N ASN A 180 12.07 51.14 -17.67
CA ASN A 180 13.01 52.25 -17.50
C ASN A 180 13.98 52.43 -18.68
N LEU A 181 14.27 51.37 -19.45
CA LEU A 181 15.13 51.45 -20.63
C LEU A 181 14.39 51.86 -21.90
N ILE A 182 13.11 51.49 -22.05
CA ILE A 182 12.31 51.71 -23.27
C ILE A 182 11.51 53.00 -23.20
N LEU A 183 11.05 53.41 -22.02
CA LEU A 183 10.45 54.74 -21.83
C LEU A 183 11.54 55.67 -21.29
N PRO A 184 12.12 56.56 -22.14
CA PRO A 184 12.96 57.62 -21.62
C PRO A 184 12.13 58.45 -20.64
N ASP A 185 12.79 58.84 -19.55
CA ASP A 185 12.24 59.73 -18.53
C ASP A 185 11.61 60.93 -19.23
N VAL A 186 10.28 61.08 -19.13
CA VAL A 186 9.57 62.19 -19.79
C VAL A 186 10.06 63.47 -19.13
N PRO A 187 10.81 64.33 -19.83
CA PRO A 187 11.37 65.52 -19.20
C PRO A 187 10.22 66.41 -18.76
N ASP A 188 10.34 66.88 -17.53
CA ASP A 188 9.36 67.71 -16.85
C ASP A 188 8.88 68.86 -17.77
N ALA A 189 7.57 68.92 -18.01
CA ALA A 189 6.90 69.82 -18.95
C ALA A 189 7.13 71.31 -18.63
N LYS A 190 7.73 71.61 -17.47
CA LYS A 190 8.00 72.97 -17.01
C LYS A 190 9.11 73.69 -17.80
N HIS A 191 10.04 72.96 -18.42
CA HIS A 191 11.14 73.57 -19.18
C HIS A 191 10.92 73.64 -20.70
N LEU A 192 9.92 72.94 -21.25
CA LEU A 192 9.61 72.97 -22.68
C LEU A 192 8.87 74.25 -23.12
N LYS A 193 8.22 74.96 -22.19
CA LYS A 193 7.44 76.16 -22.52
C LYS A 193 8.29 77.32 -23.04
N ASN A 194 9.54 77.41 -22.58
CA ASN A 194 10.43 78.51 -22.96
C ASN A 194 11.08 78.29 -24.34
N LEU A 195 11.14 77.05 -24.84
CA LEU A 195 11.74 76.71 -26.13
C LEU A 195 10.77 76.85 -27.31
N ILE A 196 9.46 76.79 -27.06
CA ILE A 196 8.45 76.89 -28.13
C ILE A 196 8.09 78.35 -28.39
N ILE A 197 8.10 79.20 -27.37
CA ILE A 197 7.72 80.62 -27.49
C ILE A 197 8.75 81.44 -28.28
N ASP A 198 10.04 81.09 -28.23
CA ASP A 198 11.09 81.79 -29.00
C ASP A 198 11.11 81.45 -30.50
N ASN A 199 10.47 80.34 -30.90
CA ASN A 199 10.49 79.88 -32.29
C ASN A 199 9.29 80.36 -33.12
N ASP A 200 8.30 81.02 -32.50
CA ASP A 200 7.10 81.56 -33.14
C ASP A 200 7.21 83.07 -33.47
N GLN A 201 8.41 83.67 -33.37
CA GLN A 201 8.65 85.10 -33.67
C GLN A 201 9.52 85.39 -34.93
N PHE A 202 9.63 84.46 -35.87
CA PHE A 202 10.20 84.74 -37.21
C PHE A 202 9.24 84.41 -38.34
#